data_AF-A0A945B275-F1
#
_entry.id   AF-A0A945B275-F1
#
_cell.length_a   1.000
_cell.length_b   1.000
_cell.length_c   1.000
_cell.angle_alpha   90.00
_cell.angle_beta   90.00
_cell.angle_gamma   90.00
#
_symmetry.space_group_name_H-M   'P 1'
#
loop_
_entity.id
_entity.type
_entity.pdbx_description
1 polymer ?
#
loop_
_entity_poly.entity_id
_entity_poly.type
_entity_poly.pdbx_seq_one_letter_code
_entity_poly.pdbx_strand_id
1 'polypeptide(L)'
;MTTRKTTIKKPLKKATTKNPQSKSEPDMQVLAVCTTKSVSGSSTLKYQISIDTKSDIHIRVISSSGTGFVNPSYYPLNDILNILVSHPADAPFSSSLLANGLELEGRSNNNAAFITAVLLQEKILVPFGGQDKFKWKYNSADELLDHIEKLKAKKPTNKSA
;
A
#
# COMPACT_ATOMS: atom_id res chain seq x y z
N MET A 1 34.26 -9.27 51.43
CA MET A 1 33.16 -8.29 51.49
C MET A 1 32.48 -8.27 50.13
N THR A 2 31.48 -9.13 49.95
CA THR A 2 30.04 -8.81 50.06
C THR A 2 29.48 -8.25 48.75
N THR A 3 28.94 -9.20 47.99
CA THR A 3 27.87 -9.15 47.00
C THR A 3 26.89 -7.96 47.12
N ARG A 4 26.32 -7.47 46.00
CA ARG A 4 24.85 -7.55 45.72
C ARG A 4 24.37 -6.79 44.46
N LYS A 5 23.50 -7.52 43.72
CA LYS A 5 22.23 -7.11 43.05
C LYS A 5 22.37 -6.27 41.77
N THR A 6 21.58 -6.44 40.70
CA THR A 6 20.16 -6.82 40.62
C THR A 6 19.79 -7.37 39.23
N THR A 7 19.04 -8.47 39.20
CA THR A 7 18.26 -8.96 38.06
C THR A 7 17.03 -8.07 37.83
N ILE A 8 16.77 -7.62 36.60
CA ILE A 8 15.42 -7.24 36.16
C ILE A 8 15.08 -8.01 34.87
N LYS A 9 14.21 -9.00 35.00
CA LYS A 9 13.39 -9.53 33.91
C LYS A 9 12.23 -8.55 33.66
N LYS A 10 11.93 -8.21 32.40
CA LYS A 10 10.54 -8.15 31.90
C LYS A 10 10.50 -8.12 30.36
N PRO A 11 9.50 -8.77 29.74
CA PRO A 11 9.41 -8.96 28.30
C PRO A 11 8.72 -7.75 27.63
N LEU A 12 9.17 -7.36 26.43
CA LEU A 12 8.37 -6.47 25.59
C LEU A 12 7.20 -7.27 24.97
N LYS A 13 6.04 -7.26 25.64
CA LYS A 13 4.74 -7.49 25.00
C LYS A 13 4.09 -6.14 24.73
N LYS A 14 3.67 -5.96 23.47
CA LYS A 14 2.66 -5.04 22.93
C LYS A 14 2.93 -3.53 23.07
N ALA A 15 3.21 -2.91 21.92
CA ALA A 15 2.67 -1.59 21.61
C ALA A 15 1.53 -1.75 20.59
N THR A 16 0.33 -1.92 21.13
CA THR A 16 -0.91 -1.61 20.43
C THR A 16 -1.04 -0.10 20.41
N THR A 17 -0.60 0.57 19.35
CA THR A 17 -0.90 1.99 19.18
C THR A 17 -2.26 2.11 18.51
N LYS A 18 -3.30 2.21 19.34
CA LYS A 18 -4.54 2.90 18.95
C LYS A 18 -4.14 4.33 18.58
N ASN A 19 -4.44 4.78 17.37
CA ASN A 19 -4.40 6.19 17.06
C ASN A 19 -5.86 6.68 16.89
N PRO A 20 -6.34 7.65 17.69
CA PRO A 20 -7.64 8.25 17.48
C PRO A 20 -7.53 9.33 16.40
N GLN A 21 -8.07 9.06 15.22
CA GLN A 21 -8.36 10.13 14.27
C GLN A 21 -9.81 10.00 13.80
N SER A 22 -10.69 10.51 14.65
CA SER A 22 -12.08 10.82 14.34
C SER A 22 -12.11 11.88 13.22
N LYS A 23 -12.25 11.43 11.98
CA LYS A 23 -12.76 12.24 10.87
C LYS A 23 -13.45 11.27 9.93
N SER A 24 -14.75 11.04 10.16
CA SER A 24 -15.68 10.21 9.36
C SER A 24 -14.96 9.43 8.26
N GLU A 25 -14.19 8.41 8.65
CA GLU A 25 -13.52 7.60 7.64
C GLU A 25 -14.67 6.95 6.85
N PRO A 26 -14.62 6.97 5.51
CA PRO A 26 -15.56 6.16 4.73
C PRO A 26 -15.58 4.76 5.33
N ASP A 27 -16.76 4.14 5.40
CA ASP A 27 -16.95 2.81 5.98
C ASP A 27 -16.18 1.80 5.12
N MET A 28 -14.89 1.67 5.43
CA MET A 28 -13.91 0.93 4.67
C MET A 28 -13.48 -0.27 5.49
N GLN A 29 -13.80 -1.44 4.99
CA GLN A 29 -13.36 -2.68 5.57
C GLN A 29 -11.96 -3.03 5.06
N VAL A 30 -10.97 -3.03 5.95
CA VAL A 30 -9.61 -3.49 5.60
C VAL A 30 -9.64 -4.98 5.29
N LEU A 31 -9.23 -5.36 4.07
CA LEU A 31 -9.12 -6.74 3.62
C LEU A 31 -7.76 -7.34 3.94
N ALA A 32 -6.70 -6.58 3.69
CA ALA A 32 -5.34 -7.04 3.91
C ALA A 32 -4.40 -5.89 4.29
N VAL A 33 -3.33 -6.26 4.98
CA VAL A 33 -2.21 -5.38 5.31
C VAL A 33 -0.95 -6.07 4.84
N CYS A 34 -0.27 -5.45 3.89
CA CYS A 34 0.87 -6.01 3.18
C CYS A 34 2.09 -5.10 3.33
N THR A 35 3.25 -5.66 3.00
CA THR A 35 4.53 -4.94 3.00
C THR A 35 5.23 -5.14 1.68
N THR A 36 5.77 -4.06 1.12
CA THR A 36 6.57 -4.08 -0.12
C THR A 36 7.85 -3.27 0.09
N LYS A 37 8.84 -3.44 -0.78
CA LYS A 37 9.99 -2.54 -0.84
C LYS A 37 9.62 -1.30 -1.65
N SER A 38 10.28 -0.16 -1.38
CA SER A 38 10.17 1.02 -2.24
C SER A 38 10.70 0.73 -3.65
N VAL A 39 10.34 1.57 -4.63
CA VAL A 39 10.81 1.44 -6.02
C VAL A 39 12.34 1.33 -6.10
N SER A 40 13.07 2.09 -5.28
CA SER A 40 14.53 2.05 -5.20
C SER A 40 15.09 0.87 -4.39
N GLY A 41 14.24 0.14 -3.66
CA GLY A 41 14.63 -0.92 -2.72
C GLY A 41 15.19 -0.43 -1.39
N SER A 42 15.33 0.88 -1.18
CA SER A 42 15.99 1.47 -0.01
C SER A 42 15.14 1.46 1.27
N SER A 43 13.84 1.21 1.17
CA SER A 43 12.92 1.28 2.31
C SER A 43 11.82 0.24 2.21
N THR A 44 11.24 -0.13 3.35
CA THR A 44 10.07 -1.00 3.40
C THR A 44 8.81 -0.16 3.60
N LEU A 45 7.83 -0.35 2.73
CA LEU A 45 6.51 0.28 2.76
C LEU A 45 5.50 -0.70 3.31
N LYS A 46 4.59 -0.21 4.14
CA LYS A 46 3.42 -0.94 4.61
C LYS A 46 2.17 -0.30 4.03
N TYR A 47 1.35 -1.11 3.37
CA TYR A 47 0.12 -0.67 2.72
C TYR A 47 -1.05 -1.54 3.14
N GLN A 48 -2.25 -1.02 2.89
CA GLN A 48 -3.50 -1.71 3.16
C GLN A 48 -4.35 -1.72 1.90
N ILE A 49 -5.03 -2.84 1.70
CA ILE A 49 -6.09 -3.01 0.72
C ILE A 49 -7.38 -3.01 1.52
N SER A 50 -8.26 -2.08 1.20
CA SER A 50 -9.57 -1.92 1.82
C SER A 50 -10.67 -1.99 0.77
N ILE A 51 -11.88 -2.25 1.22
CA ILE A 51 -13.08 -2.21 0.38
C ILE A 51 -14.11 -1.28 1.00
N ASP A 52 -14.75 -0.45 0.19
CA ASP A 52 -15.86 0.41 0.62
C ASP A 52 -17.19 -0.36 0.63
N THR A 53 -18.23 0.23 1.24
CA THR A 53 -19.63 -0.22 1.18
C THR A 53 -20.13 -0.54 -0.24
N LYS A 54 -19.62 0.15 -1.26
CA LYS A 54 -19.95 -0.09 -2.68
C LYS A 54 -19.20 -1.27 -3.30
N SER A 55 -18.41 -2.00 -2.52
CA SER A 55 -17.47 -3.01 -3.00
C SER A 55 -16.30 -2.48 -3.83
N ASP A 56 -16.06 -1.16 -3.82
CA ASP A 56 -14.91 -0.54 -4.46
C ASP A 56 -13.63 -0.80 -3.67
N ILE A 57 -12.56 -1.16 -4.38
CA ILE A 57 -11.26 -1.47 -3.78
C ILE A 57 -10.46 -0.18 -3.64
N HIS A 58 -9.87 0.03 -2.46
CA HIS A 58 -9.00 1.15 -2.18
C HIS A 58 -7.63 0.68 -1.68
N ILE A 59 -6.58 1.35 -2.11
CA ILE A 59 -5.21 1.12 -1.68
C ILE A 59 -4.76 2.33 -0.87
N ARG A 60 -4.16 2.11 0.30
CA ARG A 60 -3.48 3.18 1.06
C ARG A 60 -2.12 2.73 1.58
N VAL A 61 -1.14 3.63 1.55
CA VAL A 61 0.16 3.41 2.20
C VAL A 61 0.10 3.99 3.60
N ILE A 62 0.28 3.15 4.63
CA ILE A 62 0.13 3.56 6.03
C ILE A 62 1.45 3.84 6.73
N SER A 63 2.56 3.32 6.23
CA SER A 63 3.87 3.52 6.84
C SER A 63 5.01 3.26 5.86
N SER A 64 6.15 3.88 6.12
CA SER A 64 7.42 3.66 5.43
C SER A 64 8.53 3.60 6.47
N SER A 65 9.49 2.69 6.29
CA SER A 65 10.72 2.61 7.08
C SER A 65 11.79 3.62 6.63
N GLY A 66 11.54 4.38 5.56
CA GLY A 66 12.46 5.40 5.04
C GLY A 66 12.22 6.80 5.61
N THR A 67 13.01 7.76 5.15
CA THR A 67 12.94 9.18 5.56
C THR A 67 11.86 10.00 4.84
N GLY A 68 10.95 9.34 4.10
CA GLY A 68 9.89 10.01 3.33
C GLY A 68 8.60 10.19 4.10
N PHE A 69 7.92 11.33 3.90
CA PHE A 69 6.57 11.55 4.40
C PHE A 69 5.58 10.64 3.67
N VAL A 70 4.90 9.78 4.42
CA VAL A 70 3.80 8.95 3.93
C VAL A 70 2.49 9.69 4.13
N ASN A 71 1.69 9.78 3.07
CA ASN A 71 0.30 10.23 3.19
C ASN A 71 -0.64 9.00 3.19
N PRO A 72 -1.31 8.69 4.31
CA PRO A 72 -2.24 7.57 4.43
C PRO A 72 -3.61 7.85 3.80
N SER A 73 -3.62 8.42 2.61
CA SER A 73 -4.83 8.62 1.82
C SER A 73 -5.26 7.31 1.15
N TYR A 74 -6.57 7.13 1.01
CA TYR A 74 -7.16 6.05 0.24
C TYR A 74 -7.22 6.43 -1.24
N TYR A 75 -6.66 5.58 -2.09
CA TYR A 75 -6.68 5.74 -3.54
C TYR A 75 -7.57 4.65 -4.14
N PRO A 76 -8.64 4.99 -4.86
CA PRO A 76 -9.49 4.01 -5.52
C PRO A 76 -8.68 3.25 -6.57
N LEU A 77 -8.75 1.91 -6.55
CA LEU A 77 -8.10 1.08 -7.54
C LEU A 77 -8.64 1.39 -8.94
N ASN A 78 -9.94 1.67 -9.05
CA ASN A 78 -10.57 1.99 -10.33
C ASN A 78 -9.97 3.24 -10.99
N ASP A 79 -9.68 4.29 -10.21
CA ASP A 79 -9.03 5.50 -10.72
C ASP A 79 -7.62 5.21 -11.21
N ILE A 80 -6.85 4.44 -10.42
CA ILE A 80 -5.51 3.99 -10.80
C ILE A 80 -5.57 3.21 -12.12
N LEU A 81 -6.48 2.24 -12.24
CA LEU A 81 -6.63 1.43 -13.44
C LEU A 81 -7.06 2.28 -14.63
N ASN A 82 -7.98 3.22 -14.45
CA ASN A 82 -8.42 4.11 -15.53
C ASN A 82 -7.26 4.96 -16.08
N ILE A 83 -6.38 5.48 -15.20
CA ILE A 83 -5.16 6.20 -15.60
C ILE A 83 -4.22 5.28 -16.39
N LEU A 84 -4.02 4.05 -15.92
CA LEU A 84 -3.11 3.08 -16.53
C LEU A 84 -3.61 2.57 -17.88
N VAL A 85 -4.91 2.29 -18.01
CA VAL A 85 -5.55 1.81 -19.25
C VAL A 85 -5.68 2.93 -20.27
N SER A 86 -5.88 4.17 -19.83
CA SER A 86 -5.87 5.35 -20.72
C SER A 86 -4.47 5.65 -21.27
N HIS A 87 -3.41 5.16 -20.61
CA HIS A 87 -2.05 5.31 -21.10
C HIS A 87 -1.74 4.26 -22.17
N PRO A 88 -1.09 4.63 -23.30
CA PRO A 88 -0.73 3.68 -24.34
C PRO A 88 0.16 2.55 -23.79
N ALA A 89 -0.26 1.30 -24.00
CA ALA A 89 0.43 0.11 -23.47
C ALA A 89 1.87 -0.07 -23.98
N ASP A 90 2.14 0.42 -25.20
CA ASP A 90 3.47 0.42 -25.83
C ASP A 90 4.37 1.56 -25.36
N ALA A 91 3.86 2.48 -24.54
CA ALA A 91 4.64 3.60 -24.01
C ALA A 91 5.02 3.36 -22.54
N PRO A 92 6.29 3.57 -22.16
CA PRO A 92 6.68 3.59 -20.77
C PRO A 92 6.15 4.84 -20.08
N PHE A 93 5.69 4.69 -18.84
CA PHE A 93 5.41 5.82 -17.96
C PHE A 93 6.24 5.76 -16.69
N SER A 94 6.33 6.93 -16.03
CA SER A 94 6.98 7.11 -14.74
C SER A 94 5.95 7.43 -13.65
N SER A 95 6.39 7.59 -12.41
CA SER A 95 5.52 7.82 -11.26
C SER A 95 4.77 9.16 -11.37
N SER A 96 5.28 10.07 -12.21
CA SER A 96 4.63 11.33 -12.54
C SER A 96 3.25 11.13 -13.18
N LEU A 97 3.04 10.06 -13.95
CA LEU A 97 1.71 9.76 -14.52
C LEU A 97 0.67 9.58 -13.41
N LEU A 98 1.00 8.78 -12.40
CA LEU A 98 0.14 8.57 -11.24
C LEU A 98 0.04 9.81 -10.36
N ALA A 99 1.11 10.60 -10.26
CA ALA A 99 1.08 11.86 -9.53
C ALA A 99 0.05 12.84 -10.11
N ASN A 100 0.02 12.97 -11.43
CA ASN A 100 -0.92 13.84 -12.13
C ASN A 100 -2.34 13.26 -12.10
N GLY A 101 -2.49 11.96 -12.37
CA GLY A 101 -3.80 11.33 -12.47
C GLY A 101 -4.54 11.17 -11.13
N LEU A 102 -3.82 10.96 -10.02
CA LEU A 102 -4.40 10.85 -8.67
C LEU A 102 -4.45 12.19 -7.93
N GLU A 103 -4.24 13.32 -8.64
CA GLU A 103 -4.21 14.67 -8.07
C GLU A 103 -3.33 14.72 -6.81
N LEU A 104 -2.12 14.17 -6.94
CA LEU A 104 -1.07 14.25 -5.92
C LEU A 104 -0.28 15.56 -6.04
N GLU A 105 -0.71 16.51 -6.88
CA GLU A 105 -0.13 17.85 -6.96
C GLU A 105 -0.15 18.53 -5.58
N GLY A 106 1.00 19.09 -5.19
CA GLY A 106 1.21 19.64 -3.86
C GLY A 106 1.36 18.59 -2.73
N ARG A 107 1.19 17.29 -3.01
CA ARG A 107 1.55 16.20 -2.10
C ARG A 107 2.97 15.71 -2.41
N SER A 108 3.60 15.06 -1.44
CA SER A 108 4.98 14.56 -1.61
C SER A 108 5.11 13.68 -2.85
N ASN A 109 6.05 14.01 -3.75
CA ASN A 109 6.43 13.17 -4.91
C ASN A 109 6.72 11.71 -4.51
N ASN A 110 7.11 11.49 -3.26
CA ASN A 110 7.36 10.16 -2.71
C ASN A 110 6.10 9.28 -2.69
N ASN A 111 4.90 9.84 -2.53
CA ASN A 111 3.66 9.06 -2.52
C ASN A 111 3.38 8.40 -3.86
N ALA A 112 3.62 9.10 -4.97
CA ALA A 112 3.46 8.52 -6.30
C ALA A 112 4.42 7.33 -6.49
N ALA A 113 5.66 7.46 -6.03
CA ALA A 113 6.62 6.35 -6.03
C ALA A 113 6.19 5.22 -5.08
N PHE A 114 5.63 5.52 -3.91
CA PHE A 114 5.13 4.50 -2.99
C PHE A 114 3.95 3.73 -3.56
N ILE A 115 2.99 4.41 -4.19
CA ILE A 115 1.88 3.75 -4.89
C ILE A 115 2.42 2.89 -6.03
N THR A 116 3.35 3.40 -6.82
CA THR A 116 4.00 2.61 -7.89
C THR A 116 4.61 1.32 -7.33
N ALA A 117 5.30 1.38 -6.19
CA ALA A 117 5.89 0.21 -5.55
C ALA A 117 4.83 -0.82 -5.10
N VAL A 118 3.67 -0.36 -4.64
CA VAL A 118 2.54 -1.23 -4.31
C VAL A 118 1.98 -1.91 -5.57
N LEU A 119 1.82 -1.16 -6.65
CA LEU A 119 1.32 -1.71 -7.91
C LEU A 119 2.28 -2.72 -8.55
N LEU A 120 3.59 -2.52 -8.39
CA LEU A 120 4.61 -3.50 -8.80
C LEU A 120 4.54 -4.78 -7.96
N GLN A 121 4.29 -4.67 -6.65
CA GLN A 121 4.15 -5.81 -5.76
C GLN A 121 2.93 -6.68 -6.10
N GLU A 122 1.82 -6.04 -6.43
CA GLU A 122 0.58 -6.71 -6.87
C GLU A 122 0.62 -7.06 -8.38
N LYS A 123 1.78 -6.88 -9.04
CA LYS A 123 2.03 -7.20 -10.47
C LYS A 123 1.09 -6.53 -11.48
N ILE A 124 0.44 -5.45 -11.06
CA ILE A 124 -0.35 -4.58 -11.94
C ILE A 124 0.56 -3.87 -12.94
N LEU A 125 1.75 -3.51 -12.46
CA LEU A 125 2.81 -2.93 -13.27
C LEU A 125 3.95 -3.91 -13.44
N VAL A 126 4.61 -3.79 -14.58
CA VAL A 126 5.89 -4.47 -14.84
C VAL A 126 6.91 -3.45 -15.35
N PRO A 127 8.20 -3.63 -15.04
CA PRO A 127 9.26 -2.81 -15.63
C PRO A 127 9.22 -2.91 -17.16
N PHE A 128 9.38 -1.78 -17.85
CA PHE A 128 9.24 -1.67 -19.31
C PHE A 128 10.34 -2.41 -20.12
N GLY A 129 11.32 -3.03 -19.46
CA GLY A 129 12.48 -3.64 -20.11
C GLY A 129 13.50 -2.57 -20.53
N GLY A 130 14.79 -2.88 -20.37
CA GLY A 130 15.88 -1.93 -20.64
C GLY A 130 16.63 -1.48 -19.37
N GLN A 131 17.51 -0.48 -19.52
CA GLN A 131 18.37 0.02 -18.43
C GLN A 131 17.64 1.00 -17.48
N ASP A 132 16.48 1.51 -17.88
CA ASP A 132 15.69 2.47 -17.11
C ASP A 132 14.82 1.78 -16.05
N LYS A 133 15.32 1.75 -14.81
CA LYS A 133 14.62 1.14 -13.65
C LYS A 133 13.37 1.90 -13.19
N PHE A 134 13.10 3.07 -13.76
CA PHE A 134 11.99 3.97 -13.38
C PHE A 134 10.90 4.09 -14.46
N LYS A 135 10.89 3.16 -15.42
CA LYS A 135 9.88 3.07 -16.48
C LYS A 135 9.08 1.79 -16.34
N TRP A 136 7.77 1.92 -16.34
CA TRP A 136 6.83 0.81 -16.18
C TRP A 136 5.79 0.80 -17.29
N LYS A 137 5.18 -0.37 -17.47
CA LYS A 137 3.98 -0.55 -18.28
C LYS A 137 2.91 -1.27 -17.48
N TYR A 138 1.66 -1.03 -17.87
CA TYR A 138 0.53 -1.78 -17.37
C TYR A 138 0.61 -3.24 -17.84
N ASN A 139 0.30 -4.17 -16.95
CA ASN A 139 0.30 -5.61 -17.23
C ASN A 139 -1.13 -6.16 -17.17
N SER A 140 -1.70 -6.31 -15.97
CA SER A 140 -3.07 -6.76 -15.75
C SER A 140 -3.47 -6.52 -14.28
N ALA A 141 -4.76 -6.31 -14.02
CA ALA A 141 -5.30 -6.21 -12.66
C ALA A 141 -5.82 -7.56 -12.11
N ASP A 142 -5.87 -8.61 -12.93
CA ASP A 142 -6.50 -9.89 -12.60
C ASP A 142 -5.85 -10.56 -11.39
N GLU A 143 -4.52 -10.48 -11.25
CA GLU A 143 -3.80 -11.08 -10.11
C GLU A 143 -4.19 -10.43 -8.78
N LEU A 144 -4.36 -9.10 -8.76
CA LEU A 144 -4.84 -8.40 -7.57
C LEU A 144 -6.29 -8.77 -7.25
N LEU A 145 -7.15 -8.85 -8.27
CA LEU A 145 -8.56 -9.20 -8.09
C LEU A 145 -8.71 -10.62 -7.53
N ASP A 146 -8.02 -11.60 -8.09
CA ASP A 146 -8.00 -12.98 -7.57
C ASP A 146 -7.46 -13.02 -6.12
N HIS A 147 -6.40 -12.26 -5.81
CA HIS A 147 -5.90 -12.15 -4.45
C HIS A 147 -6.96 -11.57 -3.50
N ILE A 148 -7.69 -10.54 -3.93
CA ILE A 148 -8.76 -9.91 -3.16
C ILE A 148 -9.96 -10.86 -2.99
N GLU A 149 -10.34 -11.60 -4.02
CA GLU A 149 -11.40 -12.61 -3.94
C GLU A 149 -11.04 -13.71 -2.95
N LYS A 150 -9.79 -14.18 -2.96
CA LYS A 150 -9.28 -15.12 -1.95
C LYS A 150 -9.33 -14.53 -0.55
N LEU A 151 -9.02 -13.24 -0.37
CA LEU A 151 -9.12 -12.55 0.91
C LEU A 151 -10.57 -12.41 1.38
N LYS A 152 -11.50 -12.12 0.46
CA LYS A 152 -12.95 -12.09 0.74
C LYS A 152 -13.46 -13.48 1.15
N ALA A 153 -13.05 -14.53 0.45
CA ALA A 153 -13.44 -15.91 0.74
C ALA A 153 -12.87 -16.42 2.07
N LYS A 154 -11.69 -15.94 2.48
CA LYS A 154 -11.01 -16.35 3.72
C LYS A 154 -11.54 -15.64 4.97
N LYS A 155 -12.54 -14.75 4.86
CA LYS A 155 -13.19 -14.14 6.02
C LYS A 155 -13.75 -15.27 6.89
N PRO A 156 -13.20 -15.53 8.10
CA PRO A 156 -13.84 -16.47 8.99
C PRO A 156 -15.18 -15.84 9.35
N THR A 157 -16.25 -16.56 9.04
CA THR A 157 -17.50 -16.49 9.78
C THR A 157 -17.14 -16.50 11.27
N ASN A 158 -17.07 -15.32 11.88
CA ASN A 158 -17.00 -15.24 13.33
C ASN A 158 -18.38 -15.62 13.82
N LYS A 159 -18.47 -16.92 14.09
CA LYS A 159 -19.55 -17.66 14.73
C LYS A 159 -20.11 -16.82 15.88
N SER A 160 -21.39 -16.47 15.78
CA SER A 160 -22.19 -16.06 16.93
C SER A 160 -22.11 -17.15 17.99
N ALA A 161 -21.72 -16.77 19.20
CA ALA A 161 -21.96 -17.49 20.44
C ALA A 161 -22.07 -16.46 21.55
#